data_AF-A0AAU3Y3D1-F1
#
_entry.id   AF-A0AAU3Y3D1-F1
#
_cell.length_a   1.000
_cell.length_b   1.000
_cell.length_c   1.000
_cell.angle_alpha   90.00
_cell.angle_beta   90.00
_cell.angle_gamma   90.00
#
_symmetry.space_group_name_H-M   'P 1'
#
loop_
_entity.id
_entity.type
_entity.pdbx_description
1 polymer ?
#
loop_
_entity_poly.entity_id
_entity_poly.type
_entity_poly.pdbx_seq_one_letter_code
_entity_poly.pdbx_strand_id
1 'polypeptide(L)'
;MVSWLEELERRESRARERIVELRGRIEELAGQLAEQEDVVSRLEITRDTMTEILSGDEPATRPDEETGPEHDTRSSEEPMVEADRFEAGSPVGVRLVPQWTDQVGVDALPGAYADIVEALADAVHPMRAHQLCSVLGLSTDKSKVEGFRSKLKRLSGRGWIAEVSPGLFASRDVTPWGRAPGRGNDSAVPSRAGE
;
A
#
# COMPACT_ATOMS: atom_id res chain seq x y z
N MET A 1 -26.96 -34.92 -36.33
CA MET A 1 -26.54 -33.54 -36.67
C MET A 1 -27.38 -32.64 -35.78
N VAL A 2 -26.81 -32.12 -34.70
CA VAL A 2 -27.55 -31.31 -33.71
C VAL A 2 -27.96 -30.00 -34.36
N SER A 3 -29.20 -29.56 -34.16
CA SER A 3 -29.70 -28.31 -34.75
C SER A 3 -28.95 -27.12 -34.14
N TRP A 4 -28.64 -26.10 -34.96
CA TRP A 4 -27.97 -24.88 -34.48
C TRP A 4 -28.74 -24.19 -33.34
N LEU A 5 -30.08 -24.30 -33.36
CA LEU A 5 -30.95 -23.77 -32.30
C LEU A 5 -30.75 -24.51 -30.96
N GLU A 6 -30.66 -25.85 -30.98
CA GLU A 6 -30.42 -26.66 -29.78
C GLU A 6 -29.03 -26.38 -29.18
N GLU A 7 -28.04 -26.10 -30.03
CA GLU A 7 -26.70 -25.71 -29.56
C GLU A 7 -26.69 -24.30 -28.95
N LEU A 8 -27.50 -23.37 -29.48
CA LEU A 8 -27.68 -22.05 -28.90
C LEU A 8 -28.38 -22.13 -27.54
N GLU A 9 -29.48 -22.88 -27.43
CA GLU A 9 -30.21 -23.10 -26.18
C GLU A 9 -29.32 -23.77 -25.12
N ARG A 10 -28.47 -24.74 -25.52
CA ARG A 10 -27.50 -25.36 -24.61
C ARG A 10 -26.49 -24.35 -24.08
N ARG A 11 -25.98 -23.46 -24.92
CA ARG A 11 -25.04 -22.41 -24.51
C ARG A 11 -25.71 -21.39 -23.59
N GLU A 12 -26.93 -21.00 -23.91
CA GLU A 12 -27.71 -20.10 -23.06
C GLU A 12 -27.98 -20.73 -21.68
N SER A 13 -28.35 -22.02 -21.65
CA SER A 13 -28.58 -22.74 -20.40
C SER A 13 -27.32 -22.80 -19.54
N ARG A 14 -26.16 -23.14 -20.13
CA ARG A 14 -24.86 -23.10 -19.43
C ARG A 14 -24.51 -21.70 -18.92
N ALA A 15 -24.80 -20.66 -19.70
CA ALA A 15 -24.55 -19.28 -19.29
C ALA A 15 -25.44 -18.88 -18.10
N ARG A 16 -26.72 -19.27 -18.11
CA ARG A 16 -27.66 -19.02 -17.00
C ARG A 16 -27.24 -19.77 -15.73
N GLU A 17 -26.84 -21.04 -15.86
CA GLU A 17 -26.28 -21.82 -14.74
C GLU A 17 -25.06 -21.13 -14.14
N ARG A 18 -24.12 -20.69 -14.99
CA ARG A 18 -22.91 -19.98 -14.54
C ARG A 18 -23.24 -18.66 -13.83
N ILE A 19 -24.25 -17.93 -14.29
CA ILE A 19 -24.71 -16.70 -13.62
C ILE A 19 -25.23 -17.00 -12.21
N VAL A 20 -26.03 -18.06 -12.05
CA VAL A 20 -26.55 -18.46 -10.73
C VAL A 20 -25.42 -18.87 -9.80
N GLU A 21 -24.48 -19.67 -10.28
CA GLU A 21 -23.29 -20.08 -9.53
C GLU A 21 -22.45 -18.87 -9.08
N LEU A 22 -22.16 -17.94 -9.99
CA LEU A 22 -21.39 -16.73 -9.67
C LEU A 22 -22.10 -15.85 -8.65
N ARG A 23 -23.43 -15.70 -8.75
CA ARG A 23 -24.21 -14.95 -7.75
C ARG A 23 -24.14 -15.60 -6.37
N GLY A 24 -24.27 -16.92 -6.30
CA GLY A 24 -24.09 -17.66 -5.05
C GLY A 24 -22.70 -17.48 -4.46
N ARG A 25 -21.65 -17.48 -5.30
CA ARG A 25 -20.28 -17.22 -4.83
C ARG A 25 -20.08 -15.79 -4.33
N ILE A 26 -20.72 -14.81 -4.95
CA ILE A 26 -20.70 -13.42 -4.48
C ILE A 26 -21.36 -13.31 -3.10
N GLU A 27 -22.52 -13.94 -2.90
CA GLU A 27 -23.21 -13.95 -1.61
C GLU A 27 -22.36 -14.61 -0.52
N GLU A 28 -21.74 -15.74 -0.82
CA GLU A 28 -20.82 -16.41 0.11
C GLU A 28 -19.62 -15.53 0.48
N LEU A 29 -18.97 -14.92 -0.50
CA LEU A 29 -17.82 -14.04 -0.27
C LEU A 29 -18.23 -12.76 0.48
N ALA A 30 -19.42 -12.22 0.22
CA ALA A 30 -19.96 -11.08 0.95
C ALA A 30 -20.21 -11.44 2.42
N GLY A 31 -20.70 -12.65 2.70
CA GLY A 31 -20.82 -13.15 4.07
C GLY A 31 -19.47 -13.27 4.77
N GLN A 32 -18.47 -13.86 4.10
CA GLN A 32 -17.10 -13.96 4.64
C GLN A 32 -16.48 -12.58 4.90
N LEU A 33 -16.71 -11.61 4.02
CA LEU A 33 -16.23 -10.24 4.20
C LEU A 33 -16.86 -9.60 5.44
N ALA A 34 -18.19 -9.68 5.58
CA ALA A 34 -18.90 -9.14 6.74
C ALA A 34 -18.40 -9.76 8.06
N GLU A 35 -18.15 -11.06 8.11
CA GLU A 35 -17.57 -11.71 9.28
C GLU A 35 -16.17 -11.17 9.64
N GLN A 36 -15.32 -10.89 8.64
CA GLN A 36 -14.00 -10.31 8.89
C GLN A 36 -14.09 -8.85 9.34
N GLU A 37 -15.00 -8.07 8.75
CA GLU A 37 -15.27 -6.69 9.15
C GLU A 37 -15.75 -6.62 10.61
N ASP A 38 -16.60 -7.54 11.04
CA ASP A 38 -17.04 -7.67 12.44
C ASP A 38 -15.87 -7.98 13.38
N VAL A 39 -14.96 -8.87 12.98
CA VAL A 39 -13.75 -9.19 13.77
C VAL A 39 -12.87 -7.96 13.91
N VAL A 40 -12.65 -7.21 12.82
CA VAL A 40 -11.86 -5.97 12.86
C VAL A 40 -12.54 -4.94 13.76
N SER A 41 -13.83 -4.72 13.59
CA SER A 41 -14.61 -3.77 14.41
C SER A 41 -14.49 -4.09 15.91
N ARG A 42 -14.56 -5.37 16.28
CA ARG A 42 -14.39 -5.81 17.67
C ARG A 42 -12.98 -5.52 18.20
N LEU A 43 -11.95 -5.73 17.39
CA LEU A 43 -10.57 -5.45 17.78
C LEU A 43 -10.30 -3.95 17.90
N GLU A 44 -10.94 -3.12 17.08
CA GLU A 44 -10.87 -1.65 17.18
C GLU A 44 -11.51 -1.16 18.48
N ILE A 45 -12.72 -1.63 18.81
CA ILE A 45 -13.35 -1.35 20.11
C ILE A 45 -12.42 -1.76 21.28
N THR A 46 -11.77 -2.93 21.16
CA THR A 46 -10.83 -3.41 22.18
C THR A 46 -9.59 -2.50 22.27
N ARG A 47 -9.08 -1.99 21.15
CA ARG A 47 -7.97 -1.05 21.13
C ARG A 47 -8.37 0.27 21.77
N ASP A 48 -9.56 0.77 21.48
CA ASP A 48 -10.06 2.05 22.01
C ASP A 48 -10.19 1.97 23.53
N THR A 49 -10.84 0.92 24.04
CA THR A 49 -10.95 0.67 25.48
C THR A 49 -9.58 0.51 26.16
N MET A 50 -8.65 -0.21 25.53
CA MET A 50 -7.28 -0.32 26.05
C MET A 50 -6.57 1.05 26.05
N THR A 51 -6.80 1.88 25.04
CA THR A 51 -6.21 3.22 24.94
C THR A 51 -6.77 4.15 26.01
N GLU A 52 -8.07 4.08 26.30
CA GLU A 52 -8.73 4.82 27.39
C GLU A 52 -8.12 4.45 28.76
N ILE A 53 -8.03 3.14 29.06
CA ILE A 53 -7.43 2.63 30.31
C ILE A 53 -5.97 3.07 30.46
N LEU A 54 -5.19 3.02 29.37
CA LEU A 54 -3.77 3.35 29.38
C LEU A 54 -3.50 4.87 29.40
N SER A 55 -4.40 5.68 28.84
CA SER A 55 -4.28 7.15 28.81
C SER A 55 -4.77 7.80 30.10
N GLY A 56 -5.52 7.06 30.93
CA GLY A 56 -5.92 7.51 32.26
C GLY A 56 -6.84 8.72 32.24
N ASP A 57 -7.74 8.82 31.25
CA ASP A 57 -8.81 9.84 31.27
C ASP A 57 -9.88 9.41 32.27
N GLU A 58 -9.56 9.59 33.56
CA GLU A 58 -10.59 9.77 34.57
C GLU A 58 -11.43 10.97 34.11
N PRO A 59 -12.76 10.84 33.92
CA PRO A 59 -13.59 11.99 33.61
C PRO A 59 -13.45 12.96 34.78
N ALA A 60 -12.66 14.01 34.58
CA ALA A 60 -12.44 15.07 35.54
C ALA A 60 -13.79 15.73 35.82
N THR A 61 -14.49 15.21 36.84
CA THR A 61 -15.54 15.92 37.53
C THR A 61 -14.86 17.15 38.14
N ARG A 62 -14.96 18.28 37.43
CA ARG A 62 -14.76 19.60 38.01
C ARG A 62 -16.11 20.31 38.00
N PRO A 63 -16.69 20.60 39.18
CA PRO A 63 -17.79 21.54 39.27
C PRO A 63 -17.31 22.89 38.76
N ASP A 64 -18.13 23.50 37.91
CA ASP A 64 -18.07 24.91 37.55
C ASP A 64 -17.97 25.76 38.83
N GLU A 65 -16.90 26.54 38.96
CA GLU A 65 -16.95 27.82 39.65
C GLU A 65 -16.18 28.86 38.82
N GLU A 66 -16.95 29.86 38.39
CA GLU A 66 -16.59 31.06 37.67
C GLU A 66 -15.50 31.87 38.40
N THR A 67 -14.67 32.62 37.65
CA THR A 67 -14.30 34.04 37.89
C THR A 67 -13.21 34.46 36.88
N GLY A 68 -13.55 35.34 35.93
CA GLY A 68 -12.55 36.16 35.20
C GLY A 68 -12.15 37.42 36.00
N PRO A 69 -11.49 38.46 35.44
CA PRO A 69 -11.03 38.63 34.06
C PRO A 69 -9.59 39.26 33.92
N GLU A 70 -9.18 39.46 32.65
CA GLU A 70 -8.41 40.58 32.07
C GLU A 70 -6.91 40.87 32.38
N HIS A 71 -6.03 40.62 31.39
CA HIS A 71 -5.11 41.67 30.92
C HIS A 71 -4.78 41.57 29.41
N ASP A 72 -4.49 42.75 28.85
CA ASP A 72 -4.78 43.22 27.50
C ASP A 72 -3.53 43.25 26.58
N THR A 73 -3.81 43.28 25.27
CA THR A 73 -3.01 43.79 24.13
C THR A 73 -1.79 42.99 23.63
N ARG A 74 -1.87 42.45 22.40
CA ARG A 74 -1.39 43.12 21.16
C ARG A 74 -1.08 42.12 20.01
N SER A 75 -1.59 42.44 18.82
CA SER A 75 -1.21 41.99 17.45
C SER A 75 -1.06 40.48 17.23
N SER A 76 -1.97 39.86 16.49
CA SER A 76 -1.90 39.74 15.03
C SER A 76 -0.51 39.34 14.53
N GLU A 77 -0.29 38.03 14.42
CA GLU A 77 0.37 37.38 13.30
C GLU A 77 0.10 35.87 13.43
N GLU A 78 -0.66 35.33 12.49
CA GLU A 78 -0.71 33.88 12.27
C GLU A 78 0.70 33.40 11.90
N PRO A 79 1.13 32.27 12.47
CA PRO A 79 1.66 31.20 11.64
C PRO A 79 0.73 30.00 11.85
N MET A 80 -0.08 29.66 10.86
CA MET A 80 0.29 28.63 9.89
C MET A 80 0.92 27.39 10.55
N VAL A 81 0.05 26.45 10.89
CA VAL A 81 0.24 24.99 10.80
C VAL A 81 1.55 24.44 11.38
N GLU A 82 1.62 24.38 12.70
CA GLU A 82 2.37 23.31 13.37
C GLU A 82 1.36 22.22 13.77
N ALA A 83 1.31 21.15 12.99
CA ALA A 83 0.65 19.91 13.38
C ALA A 83 1.42 18.75 12.74
N ASP A 84 2.50 18.40 13.43
CA ASP A 84 2.88 17.02 13.75
C ASP A 84 2.20 15.94 12.89
N ARG A 85 2.70 15.73 11.67
CA ARG A 85 2.34 14.55 10.88
C ARG A 85 3.44 13.53 11.00
N PHE A 86 3.59 12.93 12.17
CA PHE A 86 3.86 11.50 12.29
C PHE A 86 3.49 11.09 13.71
N GLU A 87 2.20 10.87 13.96
CA GLU A 87 1.79 10.07 15.11
C GLU A 87 2.51 8.73 15.03
N ALA A 88 3.51 8.61 15.89
CA ALA A 88 4.21 7.37 16.18
C ALA A 88 3.34 6.52 17.12
N GLY A 89 2.17 6.11 16.62
CA GLY A 89 1.35 5.07 17.24
C GLY A 89 1.50 3.78 16.44
N SER A 90 2.47 2.93 16.79
CA SER A 90 2.53 1.58 16.24
C SER A 90 1.85 0.63 17.24
N PRO A 91 0.58 0.22 17.04
CA PRO A 91 0.06 -0.91 17.79
C PRO A 91 0.75 -2.16 17.27
N VAL A 92 1.48 -2.80 18.17
CA VAL A 92 2.06 -4.13 18.02
C VAL A 92 0.97 -5.11 17.55
N GLY A 93 1.21 -5.78 16.42
CA GLY A 93 0.46 -6.98 16.03
C GLY A 93 -0.03 -7.11 14.59
N VAL A 94 -0.03 -6.05 13.76
CA VAL A 94 -0.62 -6.13 12.40
C VAL A 94 0.43 -5.94 11.31
N ARG A 95 0.42 -6.84 10.32
CA ARG A 95 1.35 -6.92 9.20
C ARG A 95 1.12 -5.73 8.24
N LEU A 96 1.65 -4.55 8.56
CA LEU A 96 1.43 -3.23 7.93
C LEU A 96 1.61 -3.11 6.39
N VAL A 97 2.13 -4.13 5.69
CA VAL A 97 2.35 -4.04 4.24
C VAL A 97 2.02 -5.42 3.63
N PRO A 98 1.01 -5.56 2.77
CA PRO A 98 0.75 -6.83 2.08
C PRO A 98 1.96 -7.27 1.23
N GLN A 99 2.04 -8.54 0.89
CA GLN A 99 3.03 -9.02 -0.08
C GLN A 99 2.62 -8.57 -1.49
N TRP A 100 3.56 -8.07 -2.30
CA TRP A 100 3.25 -7.65 -3.67
C TRP A 100 2.86 -8.87 -4.52
N THR A 101 1.77 -8.74 -5.29
CA THR A 101 1.38 -9.67 -6.36
C THR A 101 0.90 -8.87 -7.58
N ASP A 102 0.86 -9.50 -8.75
CA ASP A 102 0.36 -8.93 -10.00
C ASP A 102 -1.13 -8.55 -9.97
N GLN A 103 -1.86 -9.09 -8.98
CA GLN A 103 -3.28 -8.85 -8.74
C GLN A 103 -3.53 -7.69 -7.75
N VAL A 104 -2.49 -7.17 -7.08
CA VAL A 104 -2.63 -6.19 -5.99
C VAL A 104 -1.89 -4.90 -6.37
N GLY A 105 -2.69 -3.85 -6.61
CA GLY A 105 -2.21 -2.52 -6.97
C GLY A 105 -1.74 -1.69 -5.77
N VAL A 106 -1.18 -0.51 -6.07
CA VAL A 106 -0.62 0.43 -5.07
C VAL A 106 -1.70 0.94 -4.10
N ASP A 107 -2.96 0.88 -4.50
CA ASP A 107 -4.16 1.20 -3.71
C ASP A 107 -4.38 0.29 -2.49
N ALA A 108 -3.76 -0.89 -2.47
CA ALA A 108 -3.82 -1.80 -1.33
C ALA A 108 -2.81 -1.47 -0.21
N LEU A 109 -1.89 -0.52 -0.43
CA LEU A 109 -1.00 -0.05 0.63
C LEU A 109 -1.64 1.08 1.44
N PRO A 110 -1.31 1.18 2.74
CA PRO A 110 -1.59 2.41 3.50
C PRO A 110 -0.95 3.62 2.80
N GLY A 111 -1.64 4.77 2.79
CA GLY A 111 -1.28 5.95 1.98
C GLY A 111 0.20 6.35 2.07
N ALA A 112 0.76 6.39 3.27
CA ALA A 112 2.17 6.74 3.47
C ALA A 112 3.19 5.79 2.80
N TYR A 113 2.80 4.56 2.42
CA TYR A 113 3.61 3.65 1.61
C TYR A 113 3.28 3.75 0.12
N ALA A 114 2.03 4.06 -0.24
CA ALA A 114 1.63 4.34 -1.61
C ALA A 114 2.39 5.56 -2.18
N ASP A 115 2.44 6.66 -1.42
CA ASP A 115 3.17 7.89 -1.78
C ASP A 115 4.65 7.61 -2.12
N ILE A 116 5.27 6.66 -1.40
CA ILE A 116 6.67 6.26 -1.61
C ILE A 116 6.83 5.50 -2.94
N VAL A 117 5.90 4.60 -3.24
CA VAL A 117 5.93 3.80 -4.47
C VAL A 117 5.68 4.70 -5.68
N GLU A 118 4.72 5.63 -5.57
CA GLU A 118 4.41 6.62 -6.62
C GLU A 118 5.58 7.56 -6.87
N ALA A 119 6.18 8.13 -5.82
CA ALA A 119 7.37 8.98 -5.97
C ALA A 119 8.56 8.25 -6.60
N LEU A 120 8.68 6.93 -6.38
CA LEU A 120 9.69 6.09 -7.05
C LEU A 120 9.30 5.71 -8.49
N ALA A 121 8.01 5.66 -8.83
CA ALA A 121 7.52 5.40 -10.17
C ALA A 121 7.72 6.62 -11.09
N ASP A 122 7.55 7.83 -10.56
CA ASP A 122 7.81 9.08 -11.29
C ASP A 122 9.30 9.41 -11.44
N ALA A 123 10.15 8.74 -10.65
CA ALA A 123 11.58 8.98 -10.68
C ALA A 123 12.27 8.32 -11.87
N VAL A 124 13.00 9.13 -12.64
CA VAL A 124 13.79 8.68 -13.80
C VAL A 124 14.98 7.80 -13.39
N HIS A 125 15.46 7.93 -12.16
CA HIS A 125 16.63 7.21 -11.65
C HIS A 125 16.38 6.65 -10.24
N PRO A 126 17.06 5.56 -9.85
CA PRO A 126 16.98 5.05 -8.49
C PRO A 126 17.41 6.11 -7.46
N MET A 127 16.66 6.23 -6.37
CA MET A 127 16.84 7.24 -5.33
C MET A 127 17.32 6.65 -4.02
N ARG A 128 18.12 7.43 -3.28
CA ARG A 128 18.47 7.11 -1.88
C ARG A 128 17.36 7.57 -0.93
N ALA A 129 17.30 6.95 0.25
CA ALA A 129 16.34 7.29 1.31
C ALA A 129 16.27 8.79 1.60
N HIS A 130 17.42 9.47 1.71
CA HIS A 130 17.47 10.91 1.93
C HIS A 130 16.81 11.72 0.80
N GLN A 131 17.05 11.35 -0.46
CA GLN A 131 16.48 12.06 -1.61
C GLN A 131 14.96 11.89 -1.66
N LEU A 132 14.48 10.69 -1.36
CA LEU A 132 13.05 10.41 -1.20
C LEU A 132 12.41 11.22 -0.07
N CYS A 133 13.08 11.34 1.08
CA CYS A 133 12.59 12.23 2.14
C CYS A 133 12.46 13.67 1.65
N SER A 134 13.45 14.18 0.91
CA SER A 134 13.39 15.53 0.34
C SER A 134 12.26 15.70 -0.69
N VAL A 135 12.06 14.72 -1.57
CA VAL A 135 10.99 14.74 -2.60
C VAL A 135 9.60 14.69 -1.97
N LEU A 136 9.42 13.87 -0.94
CA LEU A 136 8.15 13.70 -0.22
C LEU A 136 7.90 14.78 0.84
N GLY A 137 8.75 15.80 0.93
CA GLY A 137 8.62 16.88 1.93
C GLY A 137 8.77 16.39 3.39
N LEU A 138 9.45 15.27 3.60
CA LEU A 138 9.71 14.69 4.92
C LEU A 138 10.99 15.26 5.52
N SER A 139 11.08 15.24 6.86
CA SER A 139 12.32 15.62 7.55
C SER A 139 13.51 14.78 7.07
N THR A 140 14.61 15.47 6.79
CA THR A 140 15.92 14.89 6.40
C THR A 140 16.84 14.66 7.60
N ASP A 141 16.32 14.72 8.83
CA ASP A 141 17.09 14.41 10.03
C ASP A 141 17.61 12.98 9.99
N LYS A 142 18.82 12.75 10.50
CA LYS A 142 19.49 11.44 10.45
C LYS A 142 18.62 10.30 11.02
N SER A 143 17.93 10.56 12.13
CA SER A 143 17.03 9.58 12.78
C SER A 143 15.79 9.28 11.93
N LYS A 144 15.23 10.30 11.27
CA LYS A 144 14.04 10.16 10.40
C LYS A 144 14.40 9.46 9.09
N VAL A 145 15.55 9.79 8.50
CA VAL A 145 16.09 9.13 7.31
C VAL A 145 16.38 7.66 7.57
N GLU A 146 16.90 7.29 8.75
CA GLU A 146 17.16 5.88 9.10
C GLU A 146 15.86 5.09 9.33
N GLY A 147 14.88 5.71 10.01
CA GLY A 147 13.53 5.15 10.13
C GLY A 147 12.87 4.95 8.76
N PHE A 148 13.06 5.89 7.84
CA PHE A 148 12.57 5.82 6.47
C PHE A 148 13.29 4.75 5.64
N ARG A 149 14.62 4.62 5.79
CA ARG A 149 15.41 3.53 5.18
C ARG A 149 14.91 2.16 5.59
N SER A 150 14.54 1.99 6.86
CA SER A 150 13.94 0.75 7.38
C SER A 150 12.58 0.44 6.73
N LYS A 151 11.76 1.46 6.44
CA LYS A 151 10.50 1.32 5.68
C LYS A 151 10.75 0.91 4.23
N LEU A 152 11.73 1.53 3.55
CA LEU A 152 12.10 1.16 2.18
C LEU A 152 12.61 -0.29 2.08
N LYS A 153 13.45 -0.72 3.03
CA LYS A 153 13.89 -2.11 3.12
C LYS A 153 12.73 -3.08 3.30
N ARG A 154 11.70 -2.70 4.07
CA ARG A 154 10.49 -3.49 4.24
C ARG A 154 9.67 -3.60 2.95
N LEU A 155 9.49 -2.50 2.22
CA LEU A 155 8.80 -2.50 0.92
C LEU A 155 9.57 -3.35 -0.10
N SER A 156 10.89 -3.22 -0.13
CA SER A 156 11.75 -4.00 -1.01
C SER A 156 11.69 -5.50 -0.71
N GLY A 157 11.77 -5.89 0.57
CA GLY A 157 11.62 -7.28 0.98
C GLY A 157 10.23 -7.88 0.69
N ARG A 158 9.22 -7.05 0.37
CA ARG A 158 7.86 -7.49 -0.01
C ARG A 158 7.58 -7.36 -1.51
N GLY A 159 8.55 -6.94 -2.31
CA GLY A 159 8.45 -6.89 -3.77
C GLY A 159 7.79 -5.64 -4.34
N TRP A 160 7.50 -4.63 -3.52
CA TRP A 160 6.88 -3.38 -3.97
C TRP A 160 7.85 -2.44 -4.69
N ILE A 161 9.13 -2.45 -4.30
CA ILE A 161 10.19 -1.62 -4.88
C ILE A 161 11.46 -2.45 -5.05
N ALA A 162 12.30 -2.09 -6.02
CA ALA A 162 13.57 -2.78 -6.25
C ALA A 162 14.72 -2.07 -5.54
N GLU A 163 15.55 -2.81 -4.81
CA GLU A 163 16.84 -2.29 -4.35
C GLU A 163 17.90 -2.66 -5.38
N VAL A 164 18.32 -1.68 -6.18
CA VAL A 164 19.28 -1.88 -7.27
C VAL A 164 20.71 -2.03 -6.75
N SER A 165 21.03 -1.33 -5.66
CA SER A 165 22.29 -1.46 -4.93
C SER A 165 22.06 -1.04 -3.47
N PRO A 166 22.99 -1.35 -2.53
CA PRO A 166 22.78 -1.10 -1.10
C PRO A 166 22.34 0.34 -0.80
N GLY A 167 21.07 0.52 -0.45
CA GLY A 167 20.48 1.84 -0.16
C GLY A 167 20.09 2.71 -1.36
N LEU A 168 20.01 2.13 -2.55
CA LEU A 168 19.53 2.75 -3.78
C LEU A 168 18.26 2.01 -4.23
N PHE A 169 17.12 2.69 -4.19
CA PHE A 169 15.81 2.10 -4.44
C PHE A 169 15.21 2.64 -5.73
N ALA A 170 14.54 1.79 -6.49
CA ALA A 170 13.87 2.15 -7.73
C ALA A 170 12.44 1.59 -7.75
N SER A 171 11.59 2.14 -8.61
CA SER A 171 10.36 1.44 -8.98
C SER A 171 10.69 0.02 -9.46
N ARG A 172 9.80 -0.92 -9.16
CA ARG A 172 9.95 -2.32 -9.54
C ARG A 172 10.07 -2.50 -11.06
N ASP A 173 9.42 -1.63 -11.82
CA ASP A 173 9.39 -1.70 -13.29
C ASP A 173 10.66 -1.12 -13.93
N VAL A 174 11.49 -0.41 -13.14
CA VAL A 174 12.85 -0.04 -13.56
C VAL A 174 13.69 -1.31 -13.61
N THR A 175 13.74 -1.90 -14.80
CA THR A 175 14.71 -2.93 -15.11
C THR A 175 16.10 -2.30 -15.01
N PRO A 176 17.00 -2.76 -14.12
CA PRO A 176 18.36 -2.27 -14.09
C PRO A 176 19.06 -2.85 -15.32
N TRP A 177 19.06 -2.05 -16.40
CA TRP A 177 19.81 -2.17 -17.65
C TRP A 177 20.44 -3.55 -17.97
N GLY A 178 19.89 -4.22 -19.00
CA GLY A 178 20.65 -5.19 -19.80
C GLY A 178 20.31 -6.68 -19.65
N ARG A 179 19.08 -7.08 -19.98
CA ARG A 179 18.85 -8.39 -20.61
C ARG A 179 18.12 -8.19 -21.94
N ALA A 180 18.91 -8.04 -23.01
CA ALA A 180 18.42 -8.42 -24.33
C ALA A 180 18.29 -9.95 -24.37
N PRO A 181 17.16 -10.55 -24.79
CA PRO A 181 17.22 -11.83 -25.46
C PRO A 181 17.85 -11.60 -26.84
N GLY A 182 19.18 -11.50 -26.87
CA GLY A 182 19.94 -11.48 -28.10
C GLY A 182 19.84 -12.83 -28.80
N ARG A 183 19.08 -12.82 -29.90
CA ARG A 183 19.51 -13.25 -31.24
C ARG A 183 19.95 -14.71 -31.41
N GLY A 184 19.14 -15.42 -32.20
CA GLY A 184 19.59 -16.16 -33.39
C GLY A 184 20.71 -17.17 -33.18
N ASN A 185 20.33 -18.44 -33.02
CA ASN A 185 21.16 -19.52 -33.53
C ASN A 185 20.94 -19.62 -35.05
N ASP A 186 21.59 -18.72 -35.78
CA ASP A 186 21.96 -18.97 -37.18
C ASP A 186 23.31 -19.69 -37.14
N SER A 187 23.27 -21.00 -36.88
CA SER A 187 24.39 -21.88 -37.20
C SER A 187 24.21 -22.33 -38.62
N ALA A 188 24.73 -21.52 -39.54
CA ALA A 188 25.17 -21.99 -40.83
C ALA A 188 26.21 -23.11 -40.62
N VAL A 189 25.91 -24.31 -41.11
CA VAL A 189 26.94 -25.25 -41.56
C VAL A 189 26.84 -25.30 -43.09
N PRO A 190 27.93 -25.04 -43.82
CA PRO A 190 27.95 -25.16 -45.27
C PRO A 190 28.15 -26.64 -45.64
N SER A 191 27.42 -27.12 -46.64
CA SER A 191 27.96 -28.21 -47.47
C SER A 191 27.43 -28.10 -48.89
N ARG A 192 28.38 -27.76 -49.77
CA ARG A 192 28.27 -27.76 -51.23
C ARG A 192 29.13 -28.92 -51.70
N ALA A 193 28.50 -29.97 -52.20
CA ALA A 193 29.00 -31.03 -53.08
C ALA A 193 27.79 -31.95 -53.33
N GLY A 194 27.37 -32.33 -54.53
CA GLY A 194 27.93 -32.30 -55.87
C GLY A 194 27.13 -33.36 -56.65
N GLU A 195 26.89 -33.09 -57.93
CA GLU A 195 26.26 -33.95 -58.96
C GLU A 195 24.73 -34.09 -58.94
#